data_AF-A0A5N1J353-F1
#
_entry.id   AF-A0A5N1J353-F1
#
_cell.length_a   1.000
_cell.length_b   1.000
_cell.length_c   1.000
_cell.angle_alpha   90.00
_cell.angle_beta   90.00
_cell.angle_gamma   90.00
#
_symmetry.space_group_name_H-M   'P 1'
#
loop_
_entity.id
_entity.type
_entity.pdbx_description
1 polymer ?
#
loop_
_entity_poly.entity_id
_entity_poly.type
_entity_poly.pdbx_seq_one_letter_code
_entity_poly.pdbx_strand_id
1 'polypeptide(L)'
;MILTTELLAIECVNALFWNYTNTDIHVLRVQYKDFDYIWDTYISDLSGQDSFNMLWECWMTKMNVETKAGIIEYALEKYGDEKRGALVGATRAADFWKSLDDGD
;
A
#
# COMPACT_ATOMS: atom_id res chain seq x y z
N MET A 1 15.00 -11.46 -6.37
CA MET A 1 14.68 -11.01 -5.00
C MET A 1 14.25 -9.54 -4.91
N ILE A 2 14.45 -8.70 -5.95
CA ILE A 2 13.99 -7.30 -5.97
C ILE A 2 12.45 -7.21 -6.18
N LEU A 3 11.90 -8.04 -7.07
CA LEU A 3 10.46 -8.11 -7.38
C LEU A 3 9.55 -8.33 -6.15
N THR A 4 10.04 -9.03 -5.13
CA THR A 4 9.27 -9.31 -3.91
C THR A 4 9.13 -8.11 -2.98
N THR A 5 10.08 -7.17 -2.98
CA THR A 5 10.06 -6.02 -2.06
C THR A 5 9.17 -4.91 -2.59
N GLU A 6 9.25 -4.62 -3.89
CA GLU A 6 8.37 -3.63 -4.55
C GLU A 6 6.91 -4.09 -4.51
N LEU A 7 6.65 -5.38 -4.79
CA LEU A 7 5.32 -5.96 -4.68
C LEU A 7 4.80 -5.90 -3.24
N LEU A 8 5.65 -6.22 -2.25
CA LEU A 8 5.27 -6.09 -0.84
C LEU A 8 4.88 -4.67 -0.47
N ALA A 9 5.65 -3.66 -0.91
CA ALA A 9 5.34 -2.26 -0.66
C ALA A 9 3.98 -1.87 -1.25
N ILE A 10 3.70 -2.29 -2.49
CA ILE A 10 2.41 -2.02 -3.16
C ILE A 10 1.25 -2.69 -2.40
N GLU A 11 1.40 -3.96 -2.01
CA GLU A 11 0.37 -4.70 -1.25
C GLU A 11 0.09 -4.04 0.11
N CYS A 12 1.13 -3.57 0.79
CA CYS A 12 0.99 -2.85 2.07
C CYS A 12 0.29 -1.50 1.88
N VAL A 13 0.68 -0.71 0.88
CA VAL A 13 0.01 0.58 0.58
C VAL A 13 -1.45 0.35 0.19
N ASN A 14 -1.74 -0.68 -0.61
CA ASN A 14 -3.10 -1.05 -0.95
C ASN A 14 -3.93 -1.39 0.30
N ALA A 15 -3.37 -2.19 1.21
CA ALA A 15 -4.02 -2.53 2.46
C ALA A 15 -4.26 -1.30 3.35
N LEU A 16 -3.29 -0.38 3.42
CA LEU A 16 -3.45 0.88 4.14
C LEU A 16 -4.56 1.74 3.52
N PHE A 17 -4.57 1.94 2.21
CA PHE A 17 -5.58 2.78 1.56
C PHE A 17 -6.98 2.22 1.66
N TRP A 18 -7.14 0.89 1.67
CA TRP A 18 -8.45 0.27 1.83
C TRP A 18 -8.94 0.30 3.28
N ASN A 19 -8.03 0.28 4.26
CA ASN A 19 -8.35 0.06 5.68
C ASN A 19 -7.84 1.16 6.61
N TYR A 20 -7.59 2.37 6.09
CA TYR A 20 -7.07 3.45 6.91
C TYR A 20 -8.07 3.82 8.00
N THR A 21 -7.54 4.20 9.15
CA THR A 21 -8.27 4.72 10.30
C THR A 21 -8.02 6.21 10.44
N ASN A 22 -8.84 6.90 11.25
CA ASN A 22 -8.61 8.31 11.56
C ASN A 22 -7.23 8.55 12.20
N THR A 23 -6.70 7.57 12.93
CA THR A 23 -5.35 7.65 13.50
C THR A 23 -4.29 7.61 12.40
N ASP A 24 -4.41 6.74 11.41
CA ASP A 24 -3.46 6.66 10.30
C ASP A 24 -3.43 7.99 9.53
N ILE A 25 -4.62 8.52 9.22
CA ILE A 25 -4.73 9.81 8.54
C ILE A 25 -4.11 10.92 9.37
N HIS A 26 -4.39 10.97 10.67
CA HIS A 26 -3.80 11.98 11.55
C HIS A 26 -2.27 11.90 11.56
N VAL A 27 -1.69 10.71 11.70
CA VAL A 27 -0.23 10.52 11.68
C VAL A 27 0.36 11.02 10.37
N LEU A 28 -0.17 10.58 9.23
CA LEU A 28 0.33 10.96 7.91
C LEU A 28 0.22 12.46 7.66
N ARG A 29 -0.88 13.09 8.10
CA ARG A 29 -1.08 14.54 7.97
C ARG A 29 -0.11 15.35 8.83
N VAL A 30 0.13 14.92 10.07
CA VAL A 30 1.08 15.59 10.98
C VAL A 30 2.51 15.48 10.44
N GLN A 31 2.85 14.32 9.86
CA GLN A 31 4.21 14.03 9.43
C GLN A 31 4.54 14.61 8.05
N TYR A 32 3.58 14.63 7.12
CA TYR A 32 3.80 15.03 5.73
C TYR A 32 2.85 16.15 5.31
N LYS A 33 3.36 17.38 5.19
CA LYS A 33 2.58 18.57 4.78
C LYS A 33 1.93 18.43 3.39
N ASP A 34 2.59 17.71 2.48
CA ASP A 34 2.05 17.42 1.15
C ASP A 34 0.82 16.52 1.24
N PHE A 35 0.87 15.49 2.10
CA PHE A 35 -0.29 14.63 2.38
C PHE A 35 -1.42 15.41 3.03
N ASP A 36 -1.12 16.29 3.99
CA ASP A 36 -2.11 17.15 4.64
C ASP A 36 -2.88 18.01 3.64
N TYR A 37 -2.15 18.71 2.76
CA TYR A 37 -2.75 19.51 1.69
C TYR A 37 -3.60 18.66 0.73
N ILE A 38 -3.08 17.52 0.27
CA ILE A 38 -3.78 16.63 -0.65
C ILE A 38 -5.05 16.08 -0.02
N TRP A 39 -4.99 15.69 1.25
CA TRP A 39 -6.13 15.16 1.98
C TRP A 39 -7.28 16.16 2.03
N ASP A 40 -7.00 17.39 2.46
CA ASP A 40 -8.03 18.44 2.56
C ASP A 40 -8.53 18.91 1.20
N THR A 41 -7.70 18.85 0.16
CA THR A 41 -8.08 19.36 -1.16
C THR A 41 -8.91 18.35 -1.95
N TYR A 42 -8.61 17.05 -1.83
CA TYR A 42 -9.14 16.04 -2.74
C TYR A 42 -9.92 14.91 -2.04
N ILE A 43 -9.67 14.61 -0.77
CA ILE A 43 -10.09 13.35 -0.15
C ILE A 43 -11.07 13.54 1.01
N SER A 44 -10.97 14.61 1.80
CA SER A 44 -11.69 14.76 3.08
C SER A 44 -13.20 14.60 3.01
N ASP A 45 -13.80 14.97 1.87
CA ASP A 45 -15.24 14.93 1.64
C ASP A 45 -15.72 13.61 1.02
N LEU A 46 -14.78 12.71 0.69
CA LEU A 46 -15.06 11.41 0.10
C LEU A 46 -15.16 10.32 1.18
N SER A 47 -15.82 9.21 0.83
CA SER A 47 -15.95 8.07 1.73
C SER A 47 -15.96 6.74 0.98
N GLY A 48 -15.69 5.65 1.69
CA GLY A 48 -15.70 4.30 1.13
C GLY A 48 -14.76 4.16 -0.06
N GLN A 49 -15.27 3.59 -1.15
CA GLN A 49 -14.48 3.29 -2.35
C GLN A 49 -13.99 4.55 -3.08
N ASP A 50 -14.72 5.67 -3.01
CA ASP A 50 -14.31 6.91 -3.68
C ASP A 50 -13.08 7.51 -3.03
N SER A 51 -13.03 7.50 -1.68
CA SER A 51 -11.84 7.92 -0.93
C SER A 51 -10.63 7.04 -1.28
N PHE A 52 -10.81 5.72 -1.31
CA PHE A 52 -9.74 4.80 -1.69
C PHE A 52 -9.21 5.08 -3.11
N ASN A 53 -10.10 5.24 -4.09
CA ASN A 53 -9.71 5.51 -5.47
C ASN A 53 -8.94 6.83 -5.57
N MET A 54 -9.41 7.87 -4.85
CA MET A 54 -8.77 9.18 -4.85
C MET A 54 -7.39 9.15 -4.16
N LEU A 55 -7.23 8.37 -3.08
CA LEU A 55 -5.93 8.13 -2.45
C LEU A 55 -4.92 7.55 -3.45
N TRP A 56 -5.33 6.53 -4.20
CA TRP A 56 -4.50 5.93 -5.26
C TRP A 56 -4.18 6.90 -6.40
N GLU A 57 -5.15 7.67 -6.86
CA GLU A 57 -4.94 8.67 -7.91
C GLU A 57 -3.95 9.74 -7.44
N CYS A 58 -4.15 10.27 -6.24
CA CYS A 58 -3.28 11.28 -5.63
C CYS A 58 -1.87 10.73 -5.37
N TRP A 59 -1.77 9.47 -4.94
CA TRP A 59 -0.48 8.77 -4.86
C TRP A 59 0.21 8.80 -6.21
N MET A 60 -0.43 8.33 -7.28
CA MET A 60 0.25 8.22 -8.57
C MET A 60 0.63 9.57 -9.16
N THR A 61 -0.17 10.61 -8.95
CA THR A 61 -0.08 11.85 -9.74
C THR A 61 0.21 13.13 -8.97
N LYS A 62 -0.03 13.19 -7.66
CA LYS A 62 0.03 14.44 -6.87
C LYS A 62 1.10 14.41 -5.78
N MET A 63 1.24 13.30 -5.07
CA MET A 63 2.17 13.19 -3.94
C MET A 63 3.62 13.26 -4.41
N ASN A 64 4.45 13.99 -3.67
CA ASN A 64 5.89 14.04 -3.90
C ASN A 64 6.57 12.73 -3.44
N VAL A 65 7.82 12.53 -3.85
CA VAL A 65 8.57 11.28 -3.59
C VAL A 65 8.79 11.04 -2.09
N GLU A 66 9.04 12.08 -1.31
CA GLU A 66 9.25 11.98 0.13
C GLU A 66 8.00 11.45 0.85
N THR A 67 6.82 11.99 0.51
CA THR A 67 5.53 11.57 1.07
C THR A 67 5.20 10.13 0.68
N LYS A 68 5.48 9.74 -0.58
CA LYS A 68 5.32 8.35 -1.03
C LYS A 68 6.20 7.39 -0.24
N ALA A 69 7.48 7.72 -0.08
CA ALA A 69 8.41 6.89 0.69
C ALA A 69 7.94 6.75 2.13
N GLY A 70 7.51 7.84 2.76
CA GLY A 70 6.98 7.85 4.12
C GLY A 70 5.75 6.99 4.32
N ILE A 71 4.79 7.06 3.40
CA ILE A 71 3.60 6.21 3.46
C ILE A 71 3.94 4.74 3.18
N ILE A 72 4.90 4.44 2.29
CA ILE A 72 5.40 3.06 2.10
C ILE A 72 5.97 2.53 3.41
N GLU A 73 6.82 3.31 4.08
CA GLU A 73 7.40 2.94 5.38
C GLU A 73 6.32 2.68 6.42
N TYR A 74 5.36 3.60 6.56
CA TYR A 74 4.23 3.45 7.47
C TYR A 74 3.38 2.21 7.18
N ALA A 75 3.08 1.97 5.90
CA ALA A 75 2.31 0.81 5.47
C ALA A 75 3.06 -0.51 5.71
N LEU A 76 4.37 -0.53 5.49
CA LEU A 76 5.23 -1.68 5.76
C LEU A 76 5.32 -2.00 7.26
N GLU A 77 5.41 -0.99 8.13
CA GLU A 77 5.39 -1.19 9.58
C GLU A 77 4.07 -1.82 10.04
N LYS A 78 2.95 -1.41 9.45
CA LYS A 78 1.61 -1.86 9.86
C LYS A 78 1.20 -3.22 9.28
N TYR A 79 1.51 -3.46 8.00
CA TYR A 79 1.02 -4.63 7.25
C TYR A 79 2.13 -5.55 6.73
N GLY A 80 3.40 -5.18 6.89
CA GLY A 80 4.54 -5.84 6.24
C GLY A 80 4.67 -7.32 6.57
N ASP A 81 4.51 -7.69 7.84
CA ASP A 81 4.64 -9.10 8.27
C ASP A 81 3.49 -9.97 7.72
N GLU A 82 2.25 -9.48 7.79
CA GLU A 82 1.07 -10.15 7.25
C GLU A 82 1.22 -10.37 5.73
N LYS A 83 1.52 -9.30 4.98
CA LYS A 83 1.61 -9.36 3.50
C LYS A 83 2.82 -10.15 3.03
N ARG A 84 3.95 -10.09 3.76
CA ARG A 84 5.13 -10.91 3.47
C ARG A 84 4.81 -12.40 3.62
N GLY A 85 4.09 -12.79 4.69
CA GLY A 85 3.64 -14.17 4.88
C GLY A 85 2.76 -14.65 3.72
N ALA A 86 1.79 -13.84 3.30
CA ALA A 86 0.91 -14.15 2.18
C ALA A 86 1.68 -14.30 0.86
N LEU A 87 2.61 -13.40 0.55
CA LEU A 87 3.41 -13.43 -0.68
C LEU A 87 4.34 -14.65 -0.73
N VAL A 88 4.98 -15.01 0.39
CA VAL A 88 5.81 -16.22 0.47
C VAL A 88 4.95 -17.48 0.27
N GLY A 89 3.75 -17.51 0.85
CA GLY A 89 2.79 -18.60 0.66
C GLY A 89 2.38 -18.75 -0.81
N ALA A 90 2.02 -17.64 -1.46
CA ALA A 90 1.63 -17.63 -2.87
C ALA A 90 2.78 -18.07 -3.81
N THR A 91 4.00 -17.61 -3.54
CA THR A 91 5.18 -17.99 -4.34
C THR A 91 5.44 -19.49 -4.25
N ARG A 92 5.39 -20.05 -3.03
CA ARG A 92 5.55 -21.51 -2.82
C ARG A 92 4.45 -22.33 -3.51
N ALA A 93 3.22 -21.86 -3.47
CA ALA A 93 2.12 -22.51 -4.17
C ALA A 93 2.34 -22.49 -5.69
N ALA A 94 2.79 -21.36 -6.26
CA ALA A 94 3.08 -21.26 -7.68
C ALA A 94 4.22 -22.19 -8.12
N ASP A 95 5.27 -22.33 -7.32
CA ASP A 95 6.38 -23.25 -7.60
C ASP A 95 5.93 -24.72 -7.54
N PHE A 96 5.07 -25.07 -6.57
CA PHE A 96 4.47 -26.40 -6.48
C PHE A 96 3.64 -26.74 -7.72
N TRP A 97 2.77 -25.84 -8.17
CA TRP A 97 1.95 -26.08 -9.36
C TRP A 97 2.79 -26.24 -10.63
N LYS A 98 3.84 -25.44 -10.81
CA LYS A 98 4.77 -25.61 -11.93
C LYS A 98 5.46 -26.97 -11.92
N SER A 99 5.89 -27.44 -10.75
CA SER A 99 6.54 -28.75 -10.63
C SER A 99 5.62 -29.94 -10.97
N LEU A 100 4.30 -29.75 -10.88
CA LEU A 100 3.31 -30.75 -11.31
C LEU A 100 3.07 -30.71 -12.83
N ASP A 101 3.18 -29.53 -13.45
CA ASP A 101 2.98 -29.31 -14.89
C ASP A 101 4.21 -29.75 -15.72
N ASP A 102 5.42 -29.63 -15.15
CA ASP A 102 6.68 -30.07 -15.76
C ASP A 102 6.93 -31.60 -15.60
N GLY A 103 5.99 -32.33 -15.00
CA GLY A 103 6.09 -33.76 -14.65
C GLY A 103 5.41 -34.74 -15.62
N ASP A 104 4.79 -34.25 -16.70
CA ASP A 104 4.21 -35.02 -17.82
C ASP A 104 5.10 -34.93 -19.09
#